data_AF-A0A250VSM4-F1
#
_entry.id   AF-A0A250VSM4-F1
#
_cell.length_a   1.000
_cell.length_b   1.000
_cell.length_c   1.000
_cell.angle_alpha   90.00
_cell.angle_beta   90.00
_cell.angle_gamma   90.00
#
_symmetry.space_group_name_H-M   'P 1'
#
loop_
_entity.id
_entity.type
_entity.pdbx_description
1 polymer ?
#
loop_
_entity_poly.entity_id
_entity_poly.type
_entity_poly.pdbx_seq_one_letter_code
_entity_poly.pdbx_strand_id
1 'polypeptide(L)'
;MTTMTFAQTAGNFSAAELDRFAGRADAYDDHATLTIHQLSVRAAYIADLHPNLAYAQGYSAYVKGAELEERRISGRAEQEPS
;
A
#
# COMPACT_ATOMS: atom_id res chain seq x y z
N MET A 1 -8.65 -12.61 37.84
CA MET A 1 -8.78 -12.83 36.39
C MET A 1 -9.53 -11.64 35.84
N THR A 2 -8.88 -10.76 35.08
CA THR A 2 -9.54 -9.57 34.53
C THR A 2 -9.99 -9.90 33.11
N THR A 3 -11.29 -9.92 32.87
CA THR A 3 -11.86 -10.16 31.55
C THR A 3 -11.67 -8.89 30.72
N MET A 4 -10.77 -8.93 29.73
CA MET A 4 -10.73 -7.88 28.71
C MET A 4 -11.87 -8.14 27.71
N THR A 5 -12.91 -7.31 27.79
CA THR A 5 -13.95 -7.25 26.77
C THR A 5 -13.38 -6.50 25.57
N PHE A 6 -13.06 -7.21 24.50
CA PHE A 6 -12.83 -6.58 23.21
C PHE A 6 -14.18 -6.10 22.69
N ALA A 7 -14.41 -4.79 22.72
CA ALA A 7 -15.54 -4.21 22.02
C ALA A 7 -15.36 -4.52 20.52
N GLN A 8 -16.28 -5.29 19.95
CA GLN A 8 -16.38 -5.39 18.51
C GLN A 8 -16.79 -4.01 18.01
N THR A 9 -15.84 -3.21 17.52
CA THR A 9 -16.17 -2.15 16.59
C THR A 9 -16.82 -2.84 15.41
N ALA A 10 -18.14 -2.68 15.27
CA ALA A 10 -18.82 -2.94 14.01
C ALA A 10 -18.23 -1.93 13.02
N GLY A 11 -17.12 -2.33 12.38
CA GLY A 11 -16.43 -1.52 11.39
C GLY A 11 -17.33 -1.41 10.17
N ASN A 12 -18.20 -0.41 10.14
CA ASN A 12 -18.99 -0.07 8.97
C ASN A 12 -18.06 0.56 7.93
N PHE A 13 -17.19 -0.24 7.32
CA PHE A 13 -16.47 0.15 6.13
C PHE A 13 -17.43 0.13 4.95
N SER A 14 -17.42 1.19 4.16
CA SER A 14 -18.07 1.21 2.86
C SER A 14 -17.40 0.20 1.91
N ALA A 15 -18.14 -0.26 0.90
CA ALA A 15 -17.58 -1.15 -0.13
C ALA A 15 -16.32 -0.54 -0.79
N ALA A 16 -16.33 0.77 -1.06
CA ALA A 16 -15.17 1.46 -1.61
C ALA A 16 -13.96 1.48 -0.66
N GLU A 17 -14.18 1.53 0.66
CA GLU A 17 -13.07 1.41 1.62
C GLU A 17 -12.49 0.01 1.64
N LEU A 18 -13.35 -1.02 1.61
CA LEU A 18 -12.91 -2.41 1.52
C LEU A 18 -12.10 -2.65 0.25
N ASP A 19 -12.56 -2.15 -0.89
CA ASP A 19 -11.84 -2.26 -2.17
C ASP A 19 -10.50 -1.55 -2.14
N ARG A 20 -10.43 -0.36 -1.53
CA ARG A 20 -9.17 0.37 -1.35
C ARG A 20 -8.20 -0.39 -0.46
N PHE A 21 -8.68 -1.02 0.61
CA PHE A 21 -7.84 -1.87 1.46
C PHE A 21 -7.38 -3.13 0.73
N ALA A 22 -8.22 -3.72 -0.11
CA ALA A 22 -7.84 -4.86 -0.95
C ALA A 22 -6.69 -4.50 -1.91
N GLY A 23 -6.81 -3.40 -2.67
CA GLY A 23 -5.74 -2.98 -3.58
C GLY A 23 -4.44 -2.64 -2.85
N ARG A 24 -4.54 -2.08 -1.63
CA ARG A 24 -3.36 -1.83 -0.79
C ARG A 24 -2.72 -3.14 -0.31
N ALA A 25 -3.51 -4.14 0.06
CA ALA A 25 -3.03 -5.44 0.53
C ALA A 25 -2.30 -6.18 -0.60
N ASP A 26 -2.87 -6.23 -1.80
CA ASP A 26 -2.24 -6.89 -2.95
C ASP A 26 -0.91 -6.21 -3.32
N ALA A 27 -0.85 -4.87 -3.28
CA ALA A 27 0.40 -4.14 -3.50
C ALA A 27 1.47 -4.44 -2.43
N TYR A 28 1.04 -4.66 -1.17
CA TYR A 28 1.93 -5.04 -0.08
C TYR A 28 2.52 -6.44 -0.30
N ASP A 29 1.69 -7.40 -0.70
CA ASP A 29 2.11 -8.76 -0.99
C ASP A 29 3.06 -8.82 -2.20
N ASP A 30 2.73 -8.09 -3.27
CA ASP A 30 3.58 -7.98 -4.46
C ASP A 30 4.96 -7.39 -4.13
N HIS A 31 5.02 -6.42 -3.22
CA HIS A 31 6.28 -5.77 -2.83
C HIS A 31 7.27 -6.72 -2.13
N ALA A 32 6.81 -7.86 -1.62
CA ALA A 32 7.72 -8.89 -1.11
C ALA A 32 8.55 -9.57 -2.22
N THR A 33 8.12 -9.47 -3.48
CA THR A 33 8.73 -10.22 -4.61
C THR A 33 9.10 -9.36 -5.81
N LEU A 34 8.53 -8.16 -5.95
CA LEU A 34 8.78 -7.24 -7.04
C LEU A 34 9.67 -6.08 -6.61
N THR A 35 10.49 -5.58 -7.54
CA THR A 35 11.23 -4.34 -7.33
C THR A 35 10.30 -3.14 -7.37
N ILE A 36 10.71 -2.01 -6.77
CA ILE A 36 9.92 -0.77 -6.81
C ILE A 36 9.59 -0.36 -8.24
N HIS A 37 10.53 -0.45 -9.18
CA HIS A 37 10.25 -0.16 -10.59
C HIS A 37 9.14 -1.04 -11.19
N GLN A 38 9.16 -2.34 -10.91
CA GLN A 38 8.14 -3.27 -11.37
C GLN A 38 6.76 -2.97 -10.75
N LEU A 39 6.74 -2.62 -9.46
CA LEU A 39 5.52 -2.17 -8.79
C LEU A 39 4.96 -0.90 -9.40
N SER A 40 5.80 0.08 -9.75
CA SER A 40 5.36 1.33 -10.40
C SER A 40 4.77 1.07 -11.79
N VAL A 41 5.37 0.18 -12.59
CA VAL A 41 4.81 -0.23 -13.88
C VAL A 41 3.46 -0.93 -13.69
N ARG A 42 3.37 -1.84 -12.71
CA ARG A 42 2.12 -2.55 -12.41
C ARG A 42 1.03 -1.59 -11.91
N ALA A 43 1.38 -0.62 -11.07
CA ALA A 43 0.47 0.41 -10.58
C ALA A 43 -0.11 1.24 -11.74
N ALA A 44 0.72 1.62 -12.73
CA ALA A 44 0.24 2.31 -13.93
C ALA A 44 -0.76 1.44 -14.72
N TYR A 45 -0.45 0.16 -14.94
CA TYR A 45 -1.36 -0.76 -15.62
C TYR A 45 -2.69 -0.94 -14.87
N ILE A 46 -2.64 -1.09 -13.54
CA ILE A 46 -3.83 -1.21 -12.68
C ILE A 46 -4.64 0.09 -12.71
N ALA A 47 -3.99 1.25 -12.66
CA ALA A 47 -4.67 2.55 -12.72
C ALA A 47 -5.46 2.74 -14.02
N ASP A 48 -4.91 2.26 -15.15
CA ASP A 48 -5.54 2.42 -16.46
C ASP A 48 -6.63 1.39 -16.75
N LEU A 49 -6.48 0.15 -16.26
CA LEU A 49 -7.28 -1.00 -16.74
C LEU A 49 -8.11 -1.69 -15.66
N HIS A 50 -7.87 -1.43 -14.38
CA HIS A 50 -8.63 -2.10 -13.33
C HIS A 50 -10.05 -1.51 -13.25
N PRO A 51 -11.12 -2.34 -13.32
CA PRO A 51 -12.49 -1.84 -13.35
C PRO A 51 -12.92 -1.20 -12.02
N ASN A 52 -12.22 -1.50 -10.93
CA ASN A 52 -12.47 -0.93 -9.62
C ASN A 52 -11.47 0.20 -9.32
N LEU A 53 -11.97 1.44 -9.34
CA LEU A 53 -11.18 2.64 -9.07
C LEU A 53 -10.65 2.68 -7.63
N ALA A 54 -11.44 2.25 -6.64
CA ALA A 54 -11.02 2.30 -5.24
C ALA A 54 -9.86 1.32 -4.98
N TYR A 55 -9.92 0.13 -5.58
CA TYR A 55 -8.81 -0.81 -5.61
C TYR A 55 -7.57 -0.19 -6.26
N ALA A 56 -7.71 0.39 -7.46
CA ALA A 56 -6.59 0.99 -8.17
C ALA A 56 -5.92 2.13 -7.38
N GLN A 57 -6.73 2.94 -6.68
CA GLN A 57 -6.25 3.96 -5.75
C GLN A 57 -5.48 3.36 -4.57
N GLY A 58 -6.00 2.28 -3.98
CA GLY A 58 -5.35 1.57 -2.87
C GLY A 58 -3.97 1.03 -3.26
N TYR A 59 -3.91 0.36 -4.41
CA TYR A 59 -2.67 -0.20 -4.96
C TYR A 59 -1.65 0.92 -5.25
N SER A 60 -2.07 1.96 -5.98
CA SER A 60 -1.21 3.09 -6.34
C SER A 60 -0.70 3.87 -5.12
N ALA A 61 -1.54 4.05 -4.11
CA ALA A 61 -1.17 4.76 -2.88
C ALA A 61 -0.08 4.00 -2.11
N TYR A 62 -0.15 2.67 -2.05
CA TYR A 62 0.90 1.86 -1.44
C TYR A 62 2.23 2.03 -2.17
N VAL A 63 2.23 1.82 -3.49
CA VAL A 63 3.45 1.91 -4.31
C VAL A 63 4.08 3.30 -4.17
N LYS A 64 3.27 4.36 -4.14
CA LYS A 64 3.81 5.71 -3.95
C LYS A 64 4.47 5.91 -2.59
N GLY A 65 3.90 5.32 -1.55
CA GLY A 65 4.48 5.30 -0.21
C GLY A 65 5.83 4.56 -0.18
N ALA A 66 5.91 3.40 -0.84
CA ALA A 66 7.14 2.63 -0.97
C ALA A 66 8.25 3.40 -1.71
N GLU A 67 7.93 4.05 -2.84
CA GLU A 67 8.87 4.92 -3.57
C GLU A 67 9.39 6.10 -2.73
N LEU A 68 8.55 6.66 -1.87
CA LEU A 68 8.96 7.76 -0.98
C LEU A 68 9.91 7.27 0.11
N GLU A 69 9.65 6.09 0.68
CA GLU A 69 10.49 5.51 1.72
C GLU A 69 11.86 5.08 1.17
N GLU A 70 11.91 4.46 -0.01
CA GLU A 70 13.18 4.09 -0.66
C GLU A 70 14.04 5.33 -0.94
N ARG A 71 13.44 6.41 -1.48
CA ARG A 71 14.15 7.67 -1.68
C ARG A 71 14.66 8.30 -0.38
N ARG A 72 13.90 8.19 0.70
CA ARG A 72 14.34 8.66 2.02
C ARG A 72 15.56 7.86 2.49
N ILE A 73 15.56 6.54 2.33
CA ILE A 73 16.66 5.66 2.75
C ILE A 73 17.92 5.96 1.92
N SER A 74 17.80 6.05 0.59
CA SER A 74 18.92 6.39 -0.29
C SER A 74 19.49 7.77 0.03
N GLY A 75 18.64 8.78 0.25
CA GLY A 75 19.09 10.13 0.63
C GLY A 75 19.75 10.21 2.01
N ARG A 76 19.44 9.29 2.94
CA ARG A 76 20.15 9.18 4.23
C ARG A 76 21.54 8.56 4.03
N ALA A 77 21.67 7.54 3.20
CA ALA A 77 22.96 6.88 2.92
C ALA A 77 23.98 7.85 2.28
N GLU A 78 23.50 8.81 1.49
CA GLU A 78 24.34 9.87 0.89
C GLU A 78 24.79 10.96 1.88
N GLN A 79 24.16 11.06 3.06
CA GLN A 79 24.46 12.08 4.08
C GLN A 79 25.46 11.62 5.16
N GLU A 80 25.99 10.39 5.09
CA GLU A 80 27.14 9.95 5.88
C GLU A 80 28.44 9.94 5.06
N PRO A 81 29.10 11.08 4.82
CA PRO A 81 30.53 11.12 4.60
C PRO A 81 31.27 11.26 5.94
N SER A 82 32.32 10.44 6.10
CA SER A 82 33.26 10.40 7.25
C SER A 82 33.91 11.72 7.61
#